data_AF-A0A495SNU3-F1
#
_entry.id   AF-A0A495SNU3-F1
#
_cell.length_a   1.000
_cell.length_b   1.000
_cell.length_c   1.000
_cell.angle_alpha   90.00
_cell.angle_beta   90.00
_cell.angle_gamma   90.00
#
_symmetry.space_group_name_H-M   'P 1'
#
loop_
_entity.id
_entity.type
_entity.pdbx_description
1 polymer ?
#
loop_
_entity_poly.entity_id
_entity_poly.type
_entity_poly.pdbx_seq_one_letter_code
_entity_poly.pdbx_strand_id
1 'polypeptide(L)'
;MAVTNKDYFQSKLRRLSITMSDEDLDVFFASKQITESGDLDKPDQMDIAFTEIVLELLVKPDISEDSYSVKWDRKALETWYSIECSRLGIPNLITQGKDEVKDISFLA
;
A
#
# COMPACT_ATOMS: atom_id res chain seq x y z
N MET A 1 -3.05 -1.74 -27.48
CA MET A 1 -1.93 -1.41 -26.57
C MET A 1 -2.15 -2.26 -25.33
N ALA A 2 -1.19 -3.13 -25.01
CA ALA A 2 -1.19 -3.84 -23.74
C ALA A 2 -0.95 -2.82 -22.62
N VAL A 3 -1.63 -3.00 -21.49
CA VAL A 3 -1.41 -2.18 -20.29
C VAL A 3 -0.16 -2.74 -19.61
N THR A 4 0.83 -1.88 -19.35
CA THR A 4 2.02 -2.31 -18.63
C THR A 4 1.78 -2.37 -17.13
N ASN A 5 2.63 -3.09 -16.41
CA ASN A 5 2.62 -3.10 -14.95
C ASN A 5 2.75 -1.68 -14.37
N LYS A 6 3.64 -0.85 -14.96
CA LYS A 6 3.81 0.56 -14.58
C LYS A 6 2.55 1.38 -14.79
N ASP A 7 1.90 1.28 -15.95
CA ASP A 7 0.67 2.01 -16.26
C ASP A 7 -0.46 1.64 -15.30
N TYR A 8 -0.60 0.35 -15.01
CA TYR A 8 -1.61 -0.15 -14.08
C TYR A 8 -1.41 0.42 -12.66
N PHE A 9 -0.18 0.38 -12.17
CA PHE A 9 0.17 0.86 -10.84
C PHE A 9 0.00 2.38 -10.71
N GLN A 10 0.49 3.14 -11.69
CA GLN A 10 0.30 4.59 -11.73
C GLN A 10 -1.19 4.99 -11.80
N SER A 11 -2.00 4.23 -12.54
CA SER A 11 -3.46 4.42 -12.55
C SER A 11 -4.06 4.24 -11.16
N LYS A 12 -3.62 3.23 -10.39
CA LYS A 12 -4.08 3.03 -9.01
C LYS A 12 -3.63 4.14 -8.06
N LEU A 13 -2.37 4.57 -8.13
CA LEU A 13 -1.88 5.71 -7.34
C LEU A 13 -2.72 6.97 -7.57
N ARG A 14 -3.02 7.28 -8.85
CA ARG A 14 -3.89 8.41 -9.22
C ARG A 14 -5.30 8.29 -8.66
N ARG A 15 -5.90 7.10 -8.65
CA ARG A 15 -7.23 6.86 -8.05
C ARG A 15 -7.26 7.17 -6.56
N LEU A 16 -6.16 6.90 -5.85
CA LEU A 16 -6.03 7.17 -4.42
C LEU A 16 -5.43 8.56 -4.12
N SER A 17 -5.19 9.38 -5.15
CA SER A 17 -4.52 10.69 -5.03
C SER A 17 -3.16 10.62 -4.32
N ILE A 18 -2.47 9.48 -4.43
CA ILE A 18 -1.14 9.28 -3.86
C ILE A 18 -0.12 9.81 -4.87
N THR A 19 0.77 10.68 -4.38
CA THR A 19 1.92 11.17 -5.17
C THR A 19 3.16 10.39 -4.76
N MET A 20 3.80 9.75 -5.73
CA MET A 20 5.04 8.98 -5.55
C MET A 20 5.97 9.34 -6.71
N SER A 21 7.27 9.47 -6.44
CA SER A 21 8.24 9.70 -7.51
C SER A 21 8.38 8.43 -8.37
N ASP A 22 8.77 8.60 -9.63
CA ASP A 22 9.07 7.46 -10.50
C ASP A 22 10.26 6.65 -9.94
N GLU A 23 11.23 7.30 -9.29
CA GLU A 23 12.40 6.63 -8.70
C GLU A 23 12.00 5.69 -7.55
N ASP A 24 11.09 6.13 -6.67
CA ASP A 24 10.60 5.29 -5.57
C ASP A 24 9.80 4.11 -6.11
N LEU A 25 9.05 4.33 -7.19
CA LEU A 25 8.26 3.32 -7.86
C LEU A 25 9.15 2.28 -8.55
N ASP A 26 10.22 2.71 -9.22
CA ASP A 26 11.22 1.83 -9.85
C ASP A 26 11.94 0.97 -8.78
N VAL A 27 12.31 1.58 -7.63
CA VAL A 27 12.88 0.86 -6.48
C VAL A 27 11.89 -0.19 -5.94
N PHE A 28 10.62 0.16 -5.82
CA PHE A 28 9.59 -0.76 -5.38
C PHE A 28 9.46 -1.96 -6.34
N PHE A 29 9.35 -1.70 -7.65
CA PHE A 29 9.27 -2.76 -8.66
C PHE A 29 10.50 -3.66 -8.65
N ALA A 30 11.70 -3.09 -8.50
CA ALA A 30 12.94 -3.85 -8.35
C ALA A 30 12.92 -4.74 -7.10
N SER A 31 12.42 -4.25 -5.96
CA SER A 31 12.33 -5.02 -4.71
C SER A 31 11.42 -6.25 -4.83
N LYS A 32 10.38 -6.16 -5.68
CA LYS A 32 9.42 -7.24 -5.93
C LYS A 32 9.77 -8.11 -7.14
N GLN A 33 10.89 -7.86 -7.80
CA GLN A 33 11.31 -8.55 -9.02
C GLN A 33 10.26 -8.47 -10.15
N ILE A 34 9.54 -7.35 -10.22
CA ILE A 34 8.51 -7.10 -11.23
C ILE A 34 9.11 -6.27 -12.35
N THR A 35 8.89 -6.68 -13.61
CA THR A 35 9.29 -5.89 -14.78
C THR A 35 8.24 -4.81 -15.06
N GLU A 36 8.62 -3.55 -14.86
CA GLU A 36 7.75 -2.38 -15.06
C GLU A 36 7.14 -2.28 -16.46
N SER A 37 7.98 -2.48 -17.48
CA SER A 37 7.62 -2.44 -18.90
C SER A 37 6.97 -3.73 -19.40
N GLY A 38 6.84 -4.74 -18.53
CA GLY A 38 6.16 -5.99 -18.84
C GLY A 38 4.67 -5.77 -19.00
N ASP A 39 4.05 -6.60 -19.83
CA ASP A 39 2.60 -6.65 -19.96
C ASP A 39 1.96 -7.08 -18.63
N LEU A 40 0.77 -6.55 -18.35
CA LEU A 40 0.00 -6.92 -17.18
C LEU A 40 -0.60 -8.33 -17.33
N ASP A 41 0.17 -9.34 -16.96
CA ASP A 41 -0.25 -10.74 -17.04
C ASP A 41 -1.08 -11.21 -15.84
N LYS A 42 -0.82 -10.63 -14.66
CA LYS A 42 -1.40 -11.08 -13.37
C LYS A 42 -1.89 -9.89 -12.54
N PRO A 43 -3.07 -9.33 -12.85
CA PRO A 43 -3.60 -8.16 -12.15
C PRO A 43 -3.77 -8.38 -10.65
N ASP A 44 -4.17 -9.58 -10.21
CA ASP A 44 -4.34 -9.88 -8.77
C ASP A 44 -3.01 -9.84 -8.00
N GLN A 45 -1.90 -10.29 -8.62
CA GLN A 45 -0.58 -10.21 -7.99
C GLN A 45 -0.10 -8.75 -7.91
N MET A 46 -0.41 -7.97 -8.93
CA MET A 46 -0.13 -6.53 -8.93
C MET A 46 -0.94 -5.80 -7.86
N ASP A 47 -2.18 -6.24 -7.62
CA ASP A 47 -3.04 -5.69 -6.57
C ASP A 47 -2.49 -5.98 -5.17
N ILE A 48 -1.94 -7.17 -4.94
CA ILE A 48 -1.25 -7.51 -3.70
C ILE A 48 -0.03 -6.62 -3.50
N ALA A 49 0.83 -6.49 -4.53
CA ALA A 49 2.00 -5.62 -4.46
C ALA A 49 1.60 -4.16 -4.20
N PHE A 50 0.55 -3.67 -4.86
CA PHE A 50 0.01 -2.33 -4.60
C PHE A 50 -0.52 -2.17 -3.17
N THR A 51 -1.12 -3.23 -2.60
CA THR A 51 -1.59 -3.18 -1.20
C THR A 51 -0.42 -3.08 -0.22
N GLU A 52 0.70 -3.78 -0.51
CA GLU A 52 1.92 -3.69 0.31
C GLU A 52 2.55 -2.29 0.28
N ILE A 53 2.62 -1.62 -0.88
CA ILE A 53 3.16 -0.25 -0.94
C ILE A 53 2.30 0.73 -0.15
N VAL A 54 0.97 0.55 -0.18
CA VAL A 54 0.06 1.40 0.57
C VAL A 54 0.25 1.20 2.08
N LEU A 55 0.51 -0.04 2.52
CA LEU A 55 0.86 -0.29 3.91
C LEU A 55 2.15 0.44 4.33
N GLU A 56 3.19 0.41 3.49
CA GLU A 56 4.44 1.12 3.75
C GLU A 56 4.21 2.64 3.87
N LEU A 57 3.38 3.21 3.00
CA LEU A 57 2.98 4.62 3.06
C LEU A 57 2.21 4.95 4.35
N LEU A 58 1.36 4.03 4.81
CA LEU A 58 0.63 4.15 6.08
C LEU A 58 1.53 4.11 7.31
N VAL A 59 2.65 3.39 7.24
CA VAL A 59 3.62 3.29 8.34
C VAL A 59 4.53 4.53 8.41
N LYS A 60 4.81 5.19 7.28
CA LYS A 60 5.66 6.39 7.27
C LYS A 60 5.08 7.47 8.20
N PRO A 61 5.91 8.05 9.10
CA PRO A 61 5.46 9.14 9.96
C PRO A 61 5.05 10.35 9.12
N ASP A 62 4.03 11.08 9.59
CA ASP A 62 3.61 12.34 9.00
C ASP A 62 4.68 13.40 9.33
N ILE A 63 5.78 13.40 8.58
CA ILE A 63 6.85 14.37 8.76
C ILE A 63 6.40 15.68 8.11
N SER A 64 5.70 16.50 8.88
CA SER A 64 5.48 17.91 8.60
C SER A 64 6.75 18.71 8.93
N GLU A 65 7.86 18.44 8.23
CA GLU A 65 8.96 19.41 8.14
C GLU A 65 8.72 20.27 6.90
N ASP A 66 8.21 21.46 7.15
CA ASP A 66 8.21 22.64 6.28
C ASP A 66 7.84 22.39 4.79
N SER A 67 6.60 22.72 4.44
CA SER A 67 6.09 22.89 3.06
C SER A 67 5.74 21.65 2.22
N TYR A 68 5.92 20.41 2.67
CA TYR A 68 5.48 19.21 1.92
C TYR A 68 4.38 18.42 2.66
N SER A 69 3.19 19.00 2.80
CA SER A 69 2.03 18.25 3.32
C SER A 69 1.58 17.20 2.30
N VAL A 70 1.86 15.93 2.56
CA VAL A 70 1.30 14.83 1.76
C VAL A 70 -0.20 14.72 2.10
N LYS A 71 -1.05 15.38 1.31
CA LYS A 71 -2.50 15.55 1.56
C LYS A 71 -3.34 14.33 1.19
N TRP A 72 -3.00 13.13 1.68
CA TRP A 72 -3.92 11.99 1.56
C TRP A 72 -4.65 11.78 2.89
N ASP A 73 -5.94 11.49 2.80
CA ASP A 73 -6.74 11.18 3.98
C ASP A 73 -6.32 9.80 4.50
N ARG A 74 -5.51 9.79 5.56
CA ARG A 74 -5.00 8.57 6.19
C ARG A 74 -6.11 7.60 6.57
N LYS A 75 -7.24 8.10 7.08
CA LYS A 75 -8.37 7.26 7.48
C LYS A 75 -9.06 6.64 6.27
N ALA A 76 -9.20 7.41 5.19
CA ALA A 76 -9.71 6.88 3.92
C ALA A 76 -8.78 5.80 3.36
N LEU A 77 -7.46 5.98 3.44
CA LEU A 77 -6.49 5.02 2.95
C LEU A 77 -6.44 3.74 3.81
N GLU A 78 -6.53 3.86 5.15
CA GLU A 78 -6.67 2.71 6.06
C GLU A 78 -7.94 1.90 5.78
N THR A 79 -9.04 2.59 5.49
CA THR A 79 -10.32 1.97 5.13
C THR A 79 -10.21 1.25 3.79
N TRP A 80 -9.65 1.92 2.79
CA TRP A 80 -9.39 1.33 1.47
C TRP A 80 -8.49 0.09 1.59
N TYR A 81 -7.40 0.18 2.34
CA TYR A 81 -6.48 -0.94 2.58
C TYR A 81 -7.20 -2.14 3.19
N SER A 82 -8.02 -1.90 4.22
CA SER A 82 -8.78 -2.95 4.90
C SER A 82 -9.78 -3.67 3.97
N ILE A 83 -10.45 -2.91 3.11
CA ILE A 83 -11.37 -3.45 2.09
C ILE A 83 -10.60 -4.24 1.04
N GLU A 84 -9.47 -3.72 0.57
CA GLU A 84 -8.64 -4.35 -0.45
C GLU A 84 -8.02 -5.67 0.04
N CYS A 85 -7.55 -5.71 1.30
CA CYS A 85 -7.11 -6.95 1.94
C CYS A 85 -8.21 -8.02 1.96
N SER A 86 -9.44 -7.61 2.30
CA SER A 86 -10.60 -8.50 2.32
C SER A 86 -10.94 -9.02 0.92
N ARG A 87 -10.88 -8.14 -0.09
CA ARG A 87 -11.15 -8.50 -1.49
C ARG A 87 -10.10 -9.47 -2.05
N LEU A 88 -8.84 -9.28 -1.69
CA LEU A 88 -7.71 -10.11 -2.15
C LEU A 88 -7.52 -11.39 -1.31
N GLY A 89 -8.23 -11.53 -0.19
CA GLY A 89 -8.09 -12.67 0.72
C GLY A 89 -6.76 -12.69 1.47
N ILE A 90 -6.12 -11.53 1.66
CA ILE A 90 -4.86 -11.37 2.39
C ILE A 90 -5.11 -10.79 3.79
N PRO A 91 -4.23 -11.07 4.79
CA PRO A 91 -4.42 -10.57 6.15
C PRO A 91 -4.32 -9.04 6.22
N ASN A 92 -5.24 -8.43 6.97
CA ASN A 92 -5.18 -7.01 7.28
C ASN A 92 -4.22 -6.76 8.45
N LEU A 93 -2.99 -6.37 8.10
CA LEU A 93 -1.91 -6.12 9.06
C LEU A 93 -2.12 -4.87 9.96
N ILE A 94 -3.01 -3.94 9.58
CA ILE A 94 -3.31 -2.75 10.39
C ILE A 94 -4.19 -3.11 11.60
N THR A 95 -5.13 -4.05 11.42
CA THR A 95 -6.03 -4.49 12.49
C THR A 95 -5.45 -5.61 13.33
N GLN A 96 -4.51 -6.39 12.79
CA GLN A 96 -3.93 -7.55 13.48
C GLN A 96 -3.21 -7.20 14.80
N GLY A 97 -2.75 -5.96 14.97
CA GLY A 97 -2.14 -5.48 16.22
C GLY A 97 -3.12 -4.91 17.26
N LYS A 98 -4.42 -4.78 16.94
CA LYS A 98 -5.42 -4.19 17.86
C LYS A 98 -6.11 -5.21 18.78
N ASP A 99 -5.95 -6.51 18.54
CA ASP A 99 -6.69 -7.56 19.25
C ASP A 99 -5.90 -8.32 20.35
N GLU A 100 -4.65 -7.95 20.66
CA GLU A 100 -3.92 -8.57 21.77
C GLU A 100 -3.88 -7.68 23.03
N VAL A 101 -5.04 -7.41 23.64
CA VAL A 101 -5.06 -7.17 25.09
C VAL A 101 -4.88 -8.53 25.76
N LYS A 102 -3.62 -8.91 26.01
CA LYS A 102 -3.31 -10.02 26.92
C LYS A 102 -3.63 -9.58 28.33
N ASP A 103 -4.77 -10.03 28.82
CA ASP A 103 -5.15 -9.92 30.22
C ASP A 103 -4.12 -10.65 31.09
N ILE A 104 -3.18 -9.89 31.68
CA ILE A 104 -2.12 -10.40 32.57
C ILE A 104 -2.55 -10.39 34.05
N SER A 105 -3.86 -10.24 34.33
CA SER A 105 -4.39 -10.18 35.70
C SER A 105 -4.15 -11.45 36.53
N PHE A 106 -3.72 -12.54 35.90
CA PHE A 106 -3.40 -13.82 36.55
C PHE A 106 -1.94 -13.95 37.05
N LEU A 107 -1.08 -12.93 36.85
CA LEU A 107 0.32 -12.95 37.29
C LEU A 107 0.60 -12.15 38.58
N ALA A 108 -0.43 -11.75 39.31
CA ALA A 108 -0.32 -11.01 40.58
C ALA A 108 -0.42 -11.91 41.82
#